data_AF-A0A0Q7LF86-F1
#
_entry.id   AF-A0A0Q7LF86-F1
#
_cell.length_a   1.000
_cell.length_b   1.000
_cell.length_c   1.000
_cell.angle_alpha   90.00
_cell.angle_beta   90.00
_cell.angle_gamma   90.00
#
_symmetry.space_group_name_H-M   'P 1'
#
loop_
_entity.id
_entity.type
_entity.pdbx_description
1 polymer ?
#
loop_
_entity_poly.entity_id
_entity_poly.type
_entity_poly.pdbx_seq_one_letter_code
_entity_poly.pdbx_strand_id
1 'polypeptide(L)'
;MKRAAVMLCALASGTMLLAACSEKPQTNAEGVKYDAVPWSGTGTQANTGTVFTAPGWKVGDKASWEQQIKTRSNGQNEYTRTN
;
A
#
# COMPACT_ATOMS: atom_id res chain seq x y z
N MET A 1 -17.12 -52.85 16.39
CA MET A 1 -16.46 -52.23 15.23
C MET A 1 -17.28 -51.10 14.60
N LYS A 2 -18.55 -51.31 14.23
CA LYS A 2 -19.40 -50.25 13.63
C LYS A 2 -19.59 -49.00 14.51
N ARG A 3 -19.84 -49.18 15.81
CA ARG A 3 -19.97 -48.07 16.77
C ARG A 3 -18.68 -47.27 16.96
N ALA A 4 -17.53 -47.96 16.98
CA ALA A 4 -16.23 -47.33 17.06
C ALA A 4 -15.92 -46.51 15.79
N ALA A 5 -16.25 -47.06 14.60
CA ALA A 5 -16.08 -46.35 13.33
C ALA A 5 -16.95 -45.08 13.24
N VAL A 6 -18.21 -45.14 13.71
CA VAL A 6 -19.10 -43.97 13.74
C VAL A 6 -18.60 -42.88 14.70
N MET A 7 -18.12 -43.27 15.89
CA MET A 7 -17.51 -42.31 16.83
C MET A 7 -16.24 -41.67 16.27
N LEU A 8 -15.39 -42.44 15.59
CA LEU A 8 -14.17 -41.92 14.98
C LEU A 8 -14.47 -40.89 13.88
N CYS A 9 -15.45 -41.18 13.02
CA CYS A 9 -15.89 -40.24 11.99
C CYS A 9 -16.47 -38.96 12.60
N ALA A 10 -17.28 -39.06 13.66
CA ALA A 10 -17.86 -37.88 14.31
C ALA A 10 -16.77 -36.97 14.92
N LEU A 11 -15.75 -37.56 15.55
CA LEU A 11 -14.61 -36.82 16.08
C LEU A 11 -13.79 -36.14 14.98
N ALA A 12 -13.48 -36.85 13.89
CA ALA A 12 -12.74 -36.29 12.76
C ALA A 12 -13.48 -35.10 12.13
N SER A 13 -14.78 -35.24 11.87
CA SER A 13 -15.62 -34.17 11.32
C SER A 13 -15.67 -32.94 12.24
N GLY A 14 -15.77 -33.14 13.55
CA GLY A 14 -15.77 -32.05 14.53
C GLY A 14 -14.49 -31.23 14.51
N THR A 15 -13.33 -31.89 14.38
CA THR A 15 -12.03 -31.20 14.31
C THR A 15 -11.84 -30.40 13.02
N MET A 16 -12.35 -30.90 11.88
CA MET A 16 -12.29 -30.19 10.60
C MET A 16 -13.16 -28.93 10.58
N LEU A 17 -14.34 -28.96 11.22
CA LEU A 17 -15.21 -27.80 11.35
C LEU A 17 -14.62 -26.70 12.24
N LEU A 18 -13.89 -27.08 13.30
CA LEU A 18 -13.20 -26.12 14.18
C LEU A 18 -11.99 -25.45 13.49
N ALA A 19 -11.30 -26.19 12.61
CA ALA A 19 -10.18 -25.65 11.83
C ALA A 19 -10.63 -24.57 10.82
N ALA A 20 -11.92 -24.52 10.45
CA ALA A 20 -12.45 -23.51 9.53
C ALA A 20 -12.45 -22.08 10.11
N CYS A 21 -12.39 -21.93 11.44
CA CYS A 21 -12.23 -20.62 12.10
C CYS A 21 -10.78 -20.26 12.40
N SER A 22 -9.81 -21.09 11.98
CA SER A 22 -8.38 -20.90 12.24
C SER A 22 -7.70 -20.16 11.09
N GLU A 23 -8.31 -19.09 10.59
CA GLU A 23 -7.68 -18.27 9.57
C GLU A 23 -6.40 -17.62 10.12
N LYS A 24 -5.39 -17.45 9.26
CA LYS A 24 -4.19 -16.72 9.63
C LYS A 24 -4.64 -15.32 10.10
N PRO A 25 -4.14 -14.81 11.24
CA PRO A 25 -4.48 -13.47 11.68
C PRO A 25 -4.27 -12.47 10.54
N GLN A 26 -5.34 -11.75 10.14
CA GLN A 26 -5.28 -10.62 9.20
C GLN A 26 -4.61 -9.42 9.88
N THR A 27 -3.39 -9.65 10.33
CA THR A 27 -2.52 -8.66 10.91
C THR A 27 -1.55 -8.23 9.84
N ASN A 28 -1.13 -6.97 9.90
CA ASN A 28 -0.05 -6.48 9.07
C ASN A 28 1.30 -7.01 9.60
N ALA A 29 1.50 -8.32 9.53
CA ALA A 29 2.65 -9.02 10.10
C ALA A 29 3.99 -8.56 9.48
N GLU A 30 3.95 -8.00 8.27
CA GLU A 30 5.10 -7.44 7.56
C GLU A 30 5.33 -5.94 7.87
N GLY A 31 4.43 -5.32 8.64
CA GLY A 31 4.51 -3.91 9.00
C GLY A 31 3.95 -2.95 7.94
N VAL A 32 3.83 -1.67 8.28
CA VAL A 32 3.32 -0.65 7.36
C VAL A 32 4.38 -0.36 6.31
N LYS A 33 4.06 -0.59 5.04
CA LYS A 33 4.86 -0.08 3.93
C LYS A 33 4.65 1.44 3.85
N TYR A 34 5.70 2.20 4.12
CA TYR A 34 5.69 3.64 3.88
C TYR A 34 5.82 3.93 2.39
N ASP A 35 5.10 4.95 1.94
CA ASP A 35 5.24 5.46 0.58
C ASP A 35 6.66 5.98 0.33
N ALA A 36 7.09 5.94 -0.93
CA ALA A 36 8.34 6.55 -1.34
C ALA A 36 8.27 8.07 -1.13
N VAL A 37 9.43 8.69 -0.88
CA VAL A 37 9.49 10.15 -0.76
C VAL A 37 9.05 10.81 -2.07
N PRO A 38 8.23 11.88 -2.07
CA PRO A 38 7.65 12.42 -3.30
C PRO A 38 8.67 12.91 -4.35
N TRP A 39 9.85 13.32 -3.91
CA TRP A 39 10.93 13.77 -4.79
C TRP A 39 11.80 12.63 -5.35
N SER A 40 11.52 11.36 -5.02
CA SER A 40 12.22 10.20 -5.61
C SER A 40 11.85 9.97 -7.08
N GLY A 41 10.91 10.74 -7.63
CA GLY A 41 10.45 10.61 -9.01
C GLY A 41 9.67 9.32 -9.25
N THR A 42 9.34 9.07 -10.52
CA THR A 42 8.49 7.94 -10.94
C THR A 42 9.26 6.67 -11.35
N GLY A 43 10.55 6.55 -11.01
CA GLY A 43 11.26 5.26 -10.91
C GLY A 43 12.52 5.07 -11.78
N THR A 44 13.29 4.01 -11.49
CA THR A 44 14.40 3.45 -12.31
C THR A 44 14.20 1.97 -12.69
N GLN A 45 13.02 1.36 -12.48
CA GLN A 45 12.66 0.01 -12.98
C GLN A 45 11.19 -0.07 -13.41
N ALA A 46 10.90 -1.03 -14.30
CA ALA A 46 9.68 -1.10 -15.12
C ALA A 46 8.37 -1.36 -14.37
N ASN A 47 7.32 -0.68 -14.85
CA ASN A 47 5.88 -0.86 -14.56
C ASN A 47 5.45 -0.52 -13.11
N THR A 48 5.12 0.71 -12.76
CA THR A 48 4.38 1.67 -13.59
C THR A 48 4.44 3.08 -12.98
N GLY A 49 4.98 4.02 -13.75
CA GLY A 49 5.12 5.42 -13.37
C GLY A 49 5.89 6.09 -14.49
N THR A 50 5.14 6.64 -15.41
CA THR A 50 5.58 7.22 -16.67
C THR A 50 6.55 8.39 -16.44
N VAL A 51 7.27 8.83 -17.49
CA VAL A 51 8.33 9.88 -17.54
C VAL A 51 7.80 11.28 -17.15
N PHE A 52 6.74 11.37 -16.36
CA PHE A 52 6.03 12.58 -15.96
C PHE A 52 6.77 13.29 -14.81
N THR A 53 8.03 13.61 -15.06
CA THR A 53 8.74 14.64 -14.31
C THR A 53 8.49 15.98 -14.99
N ALA A 54 8.34 17.05 -14.23
CA ALA A 54 8.27 18.39 -14.81
C ALA A 54 9.54 18.65 -15.67
N PRO A 55 9.43 19.29 -16.84
CA PRO A 55 10.59 19.61 -17.67
C PRO A 55 11.67 20.34 -16.85
N GLY A 56 12.92 19.88 -16.95
CA GLY A 56 14.06 20.47 -16.24
C GLY A 56 14.18 20.12 -14.75
N TRP A 57 13.21 19.41 -14.15
CA TRP A 57 13.31 18.90 -12.79
C TRP A 57 14.23 17.67 -12.72
N LYS A 58 15.02 17.55 -11.66
CA LYS A 58 15.95 16.43 -11.44
C LYS A 58 15.41 15.49 -10.38
N VAL A 59 15.41 14.20 -10.67
CA VAL A 59 15.02 13.15 -9.70
C VAL A 59 15.91 13.24 -8.46
N GLY A 60 15.30 13.19 -7.28
CA GLY A 60 15.98 13.32 -6.00
C GLY A 60 16.13 14.76 -5.49
N ASP A 61 15.88 15.77 -6.32
CA ASP A 61 15.98 17.17 -5.91
C ASP A 61 14.71 17.62 -5.17
N LYS A 62 14.79 17.52 -3.84
CA LYS A 62 13.73 17.90 -2.91
C LYS A 62 13.39 19.39 -2.99
N ALA A 63 14.40 20.27 -3.01
CA ALA A 63 14.16 21.71 -2.92
C ALA A 63 13.42 22.23 -4.15
N SER A 64 13.82 21.80 -5.35
CA SER A 64 13.12 22.20 -6.57
C SER A 64 11.74 21.54 -6.71
N TRP A 65 11.56 20.32 -6.18
CA TRP A 65 10.24 19.68 -6.09
C TRP A 65 9.29 20.49 -5.19
N GLU A 66 9.70 20.85 -3.98
CA GLU A 66 8.89 21.64 -3.04
C GLU A 66 8.51 23.01 -3.62
N GLN A 67 9.46 23.66 -4.31
CA GLN A 67 9.21 24.93 -4.98
C GLN A 67 8.18 24.79 -6.11
N GLN A 68 8.28 23.76 -6.95
CA GLN A 68 7.30 23.48 -8.01
C GLN A 68 5.89 23.30 -7.43
N ILE A 69 5.76 22.54 -6.34
CA ILE A 69 4.46 22.32 -5.67
C ILE A 69 3.92 23.64 -5.11
N LYS A 70 4.75 24.41 -4.40
CA LYS A 70 4.35 25.71 -3.85
C LYS A 70 3.85 26.67 -4.93
N THR A 71 4.58 26.78 -6.04
CA THR A 71 4.19 27.63 -7.17
C THR A 71 2.85 27.19 -7.77
N ARG A 72 2.64 25.88 -7.97
CA ARG A 72 1.36 25.35 -8.49
C ARG A 72 0.20 25.57 -7.54
N SER A 73 0.40 25.38 -6.24
CA SER A 73 -0.64 25.59 -5.23
C SER A 73 -1.10 27.05 -5.18
N ASN A 74 -0.19 28.01 -5.34
CA ASN A 74 -0.55 29.42 -5.43
C ASN A 74 -1.38 29.74 -6.67
N GLY A 75 -1.09 29.12 -7.82
CA GLY A 75 -1.86 29.33 -9.05
C GLY A 75 -3.29 28.76 -9.03
N GLN A 76 -3.58 27.86 -8.08
CA GLN A 76 -4.90 27.26 -7.89
C GLN A 76 -5.68 27.87 -6.72
N ASN A 77 -5.11 28.85 -6.01
CA ASN A 77 -5.77 29.46 -4.87
C ASN A 77 -6.46 30.76 -5.30
N GLU A 78 -7.79 30.78 -5.30
CA GLU A 78 -8.59 31.97 -5.64
C GLU A 78 -8.43 33.10 -4.60
N TYR A 79 -7.90 32.78 -3.42
CA TYR A 79 -7.62 33.74 -2.34
C TYR A 79 -6.19 34.27 -2.35
N THR A 80 -5.43 34.06 -3.42
CA THR A 80 -4.07 34.59 -3.52
C THR A 80 -4.13 36.12 -3.52
N ARG A 81 -3.85 36.73 -2.36
CA ARG A 81 -3.72 38.18 -2.26
C ARG A 81 -2.49 38.60 -3.03
N THR A 82 -2.69 39.11 -4.26
CA THR A 82 -1.71 39.97 -4.91
C THR A 82 -1.65 41.28 -4.13
N ASN A 83 -0.63 41.42 -3.30
CA ASN A 83 -0.21 42.70 -2.74
C ASN A 83 0.69 43.43 -3.74
#